data_AF-A0A6I7DEN9-F1
#
_entry.id   AF-A0A6I7DEN9-F1
#
_cell.length_a   1.000
_cell.length_b   1.000
_cell.length_c   1.000
_cell.angle_alpha   90.00
_cell.angle_beta   90.00
_cell.angle_gamma   90.00
#
_symmetry.space_group_name_H-M   'P 1'
#
loop_
_entity.id
_entity.type
_entity.pdbx_description
1 polymer ?
#
loop_
_entity_poly.entity_id
_entity_poly.type
_entity_poly.pdbx_seq_one_letter_code
_entity_poly.pdbx_strand_id
1 'polypeptide(L)'
;MTEQSVIQHCQQIVENPTLSPEQKRHFLALEAENMLPYPSLPNDAAKALDERVICDMYEGHAPYKPRYVLPDYAKFLAQGSRYLELEPAQDFDDALNMLTILYHHVPSVTSMPVYLGRIDKILLPYVGELTEEQLYPKLKRFWRYLDRTLPDAFMHANIGPEDSIITRLILKVDVELQQVAPNLTFIYDANSTPSDLLHQAITNICHSSKPHIANGILQDAVFGKDEYGIVSCYNSLPQSGGGSTLVRINLKEVAKRSQSSHDFLENVLPFYMQKQIEIIDARCEFLYEKSNFFEQSFLVEEGLISPDRFAPMFGIYGMAEAVALLLEKEGKQVAYGDNESANKLSYIISEKLAQFVADTPVKYGWKQRAMLHAQSGISSDIGTTPATRIPYGTEPDPVTHLMTVAPHHQFYTSGISDILTVDETIKQNPDALMQLCLGAFSSGLREFTANVGGNDLVRVTGYMVRLSDLKKYKEEGSRLNTTWLGDEATANCHITERKPRVISHEQQMRFNK
;
A
#
# COMPACT_ATOMS: atom_id res chain seq x y z
N MET A 1 19.50 -21.43 6.65
CA MET A 1 20.70 -20.76 6.08
C MET A 1 21.91 -21.16 6.91
N THR A 2 23.09 -21.39 6.32
CA THR A 2 24.31 -21.70 7.10
C THR A 2 24.95 -20.40 7.61
N GLU A 3 25.69 -20.46 8.71
CA GLU A 3 26.45 -19.30 9.23
C GLU A 3 27.40 -18.73 8.16
N GLN A 4 28.03 -19.59 7.38
CA GLN A 4 28.92 -19.21 6.29
C GLN A 4 28.21 -18.47 5.15
N SER A 5 26.97 -18.86 4.81
CA SER A 5 26.18 -18.12 3.81
C SER A 5 25.76 -16.74 4.28
N VAL A 6 25.49 -16.53 5.58
CA VAL A 6 25.14 -15.20 6.08
C VAL A 6 26.35 -14.28 6.06
N ILE A 7 27.53 -14.76 6.49
CA ILE A 7 28.76 -13.97 6.42
C ILE A 7 29.04 -13.52 4.98
N GLN A 8 28.82 -14.41 4.01
CA GLN A 8 28.98 -14.08 2.60
C GLN A 8 27.99 -13.01 2.12
N HIS A 9 26.71 -13.07 2.50
CA HIS A 9 25.74 -12.02 2.18
C HIS A 9 26.10 -10.68 2.84
N CYS A 10 26.50 -10.69 4.11
CA CYS A 10 26.97 -9.50 4.81
C CYS A 10 28.20 -8.88 4.13
N GLN A 11 29.15 -9.69 3.66
CA GLN A 11 30.30 -9.24 2.87
C GLN A 11 29.85 -8.58 1.56
N GLN A 12 28.93 -9.22 0.83
CA GLN A 12 28.37 -8.64 -0.39
C GLN A 12 27.71 -7.28 -0.13
N ILE A 13 26.99 -7.12 0.98
CA ILE A 13 26.36 -5.84 1.34
C ILE A 13 27.42 -4.76 1.62
N VAL A 14 28.44 -5.05 2.44
CA VAL A 14 29.44 -4.03 2.82
C VAL A 14 30.36 -3.65 1.65
N GLU A 15 30.63 -4.57 0.74
CA GLU A 15 31.46 -4.36 -0.45
C GLU A 15 30.68 -3.76 -1.63
N ASN A 16 29.33 -3.75 -1.58
CA ASN A 16 28.52 -3.23 -2.68
C ASN A 16 28.78 -1.72 -2.90
N PRO A 17 29.22 -1.31 -4.11
CA PRO A 17 29.52 0.09 -4.41
C PRO A 17 28.27 0.94 -4.66
N THR A 18 27.10 0.34 -4.92
CA THR A 18 25.85 1.07 -5.23
C THR A 18 25.02 1.39 -3.99
N LEU A 19 25.42 0.88 -2.82
CA LEU A 19 24.72 1.12 -1.55
C LEU A 19 25.39 2.22 -0.72
N SER A 20 24.57 3.12 -0.19
CA SER A 20 24.99 4.11 0.80
C SER A 20 25.28 3.45 2.17
N PRO A 21 26.00 4.12 3.09
CA PRO A 21 26.18 3.61 4.45
C PRO A 21 24.86 3.30 5.18
N GLU A 22 23.82 4.10 4.95
CA GLU A 22 22.51 3.89 5.56
C GLU A 22 21.81 2.65 5.00
N GLN A 23 21.86 2.45 3.68
CA GLN A 23 21.32 1.26 3.03
C GLN A 23 22.06 -0.01 3.46
N LYS A 24 23.41 0.06 3.55
CA LYS A 24 24.22 -1.06 4.08
C LYS A 24 23.81 -1.43 5.50
N ARG A 25 23.66 -0.44 6.38
CA ARG A 25 23.17 -0.66 7.75
C ARG A 25 21.80 -1.34 7.75
N HIS A 26 20.87 -0.90 6.90
CA HIS A 26 19.54 -1.49 6.79
C HIS A 26 19.60 -2.96 6.33
N PHE A 27 20.29 -3.27 5.24
CA PHE A 27 20.39 -4.64 4.73
C PHE A 27 21.12 -5.57 5.70
N LEU A 28 22.17 -5.10 6.39
CA LEU A 28 22.82 -5.90 7.43
C LEU A 28 21.87 -6.21 8.60
N ALA A 29 21.02 -5.25 8.99
CA ALA A 29 19.99 -5.50 9.99
C ALA A 29 18.99 -6.56 9.51
N LEU A 30 18.55 -6.51 8.24
CA LEU A 30 17.67 -7.54 7.67
C LEU A 30 18.29 -8.94 7.67
N GLU A 31 19.58 -9.08 7.36
CA GLU A 31 20.27 -10.37 7.47
C GLU A 31 20.22 -10.90 8.91
N ALA A 32 20.48 -10.04 9.90
CA ALA A 32 20.41 -10.40 11.31
C ALA A 32 18.98 -10.78 11.75
N GLU A 33 17.97 -10.02 11.33
CA GLU A 33 16.55 -10.30 11.59
C GLU A 33 16.12 -11.66 11.02
N ASN A 34 16.62 -12.01 9.83
CA ASN A 34 16.33 -13.28 9.16
C ASN A 34 17.15 -14.47 9.70
N MET A 35 18.22 -14.23 10.45
CA MET A 35 18.96 -15.29 11.16
C MET A 35 18.25 -15.79 12.41
N LEU A 36 17.37 -14.97 13.00
CA LEU A 36 16.66 -15.35 14.21
C LEU A 36 15.75 -16.57 13.96
N PRO A 37 15.55 -17.43 14.98
CA PRO A 37 14.63 -18.54 14.85
C PRO A 37 13.21 -18.02 14.64
N TYR A 38 12.46 -18.69 13.77
CA TYR A 38 11.03 -18.45 13.63
C TYR A 38 10.29 -18.79 14.94
N PRO A 39 9.22 -18.06 15.30
CA PRO A 39 8.25 -18.52 16.29
C PRO A 39 7.83 -19.98 16.04
N SER A 40 7.52 -20.71 17.10
CA SER A 40 7.09 -22.11 16.94
C SER A 40 5.81 -22.17 16.11
N LEU A 41 5.80 -23.03 15.10
CA LEU A 41 4.66 -23.26 14.21
C LEU A 41 4.25 -24.73 14.22
N PRO A 42 2.96 -25.04 14.03
CA PRO A 42 2.52 -26.37 13.65
C PRO A 42 3.21 -26.84 12.36
N ASN A 43 3.47 -28.15 12.25
CA ASN A 43 4.22 -28.72 11.12
C ASN A 43 3.64 -28.34 9.75
N ASP A 44 2.32 -28.35 9.60
CA ASP A 44 1.68 -28.01 8.33
C ASP A 44 1.78 -26.51 7.99
N ALA A 45 1.78 -25.63 8.99
CA ALA A 45 2.00 -24.19 8.80
C ALA A 45 3.45 -23.90 8.41
N ALA A 46 4.41 -24.53 9.08
CA ALA A 46 5.83 -24.45 8.71
C ALA A 46 6.04 -24.95 7.27
N LYS A 47 5.47 -26.10 6.92
CA LYS A 47 5.52 -26.66 5.57
C LYS A 47 4.90 -25.72 4.53
N ALA A 48 3.79 -25.04 4.85
CA ALA A 48 3.18 -24.08 3.93
C ALA A 48 4.06 -22.85 3.64
N LEU A 49 4.88 -22.41 4.62
CA LEU A 49 5.90 -21.38 4.42
C LEU A 49 7.07 -21.90 3.59
N ASP A 50 7.59 -23.09 3.92
CA ASP A 50 8.73 -23.71 3.22
C ASP A 50 8.40 -23.95 1.73
N GLU A 51 7.19 -24.41 1.44
CA GLU A 51 6.69 -24.63 0.07
C GLU A 51 6.23 -23.34 -0.63
N ARG A 52 6.28 -22.18 0.04
CA ARG A 52 5.84 -20.87 -0.47
C ARG A 52 4.39 -20.83 -0.94
N VAL A 53 3.53 -21.70 -0.39
CA VAL A 53 2.07 -21.56 -0.53
C VAL A 53 1.59 -20.37 0.30
N ILE A 54 2.27 -20.13 1.43
CA ILE A 54 2.11 -18.94 2.26
C ILE A 54 3.44 -18.17 2.28
N CYS A 55 3.34 -16.85 2.31
CA CYS A 55 4.46 -15.93 2.36
C CYS A 55 4.20 -14.92 3.49
N ASP A 56 5.14 -14.79 4.41
CA ASP A 56 5.09 -13.86 5.55
C ASP A 56 5.70 -12.49 5.24
N MET A 57 5.81 -12.18 3.95
CA MET A 57 6.31 -10.90 3.43
C MET A 57 7.74 -10.55 3.84
N TYR A 58 8.54 -11.52 4.30
CA TYR A 58 9.94 -11.32 4.70
C TYR A 58 10.11 -10.24 5.77
N GLU A 59 9.15 -10.15 6.69
CA GLU A 59 9.12 -9.18 7.80
C GLU A 59 10.03 -9.57 8.99
N GLY A 60 11.11 -10.31 8.73
CA GLY A 60 11.92 -10.96 9.75
C GLY A 60 11.19 -12.14 10.41
N HIS A 61 11.97 -13.12 10.89
CA HIS A 61 11.41 -14.32 11.51
C HIS A 61 10.76 -14.02 12.87
N ALA A 62 11.42 -13.20 13.69
CA ALA A 62 10.98 -12.84 15.04
C ALA A 62 10.69 -11.33 15.13
N PRO A 63 9.44 -10.90 14.87
CA PRO A 63 9.12 -9.48 14.71
C PRO A 63 9.29 -8.68 16.02
N TYR A 64 10.18 -7.68 16.02
CA TYR A 64 10.39 -6.78 17.16
C TYR A 64 9.65 -5.43 17.05
N LYS A 65 8.97 -5.22 15.92
CA LYS A 65 8.19 -4.02 15.61
C LYS A 65 6.98 -4.44 14.76
N PRO A 66 5.85 -3.72 14.85
CA PRO A 66 4.74 -3.91 13.93
C PRO A 66 5.18 -3.64 12.48
N ARG A 67 4.50 -4.26 11.52
CA ARG A 67 4.70 -3.96 10.10
C ARG A 67 4.55 -2.46 9.82
N TYR A 68 3.46 -1.87 10.29
CA TYR A 68 3.13 -0.46 10.09
C TYR A 68 2.59 0.17 11.38
N VAL A 69 3.05 1.38 11.70
CA VAL A 69 2.61 2.17 12.85
C VAL A 69 1.99 3.47 12.36
N LEU A 70 0.80 3.80 12.85
CA LEU A 70 0.03 4.99 12.48
C LEU A 70 -0.22 5.84 13.74
N PRO A 71 0.74 6.66 14.20
CA PRO A 71 0.57 7.49 15.38
C PRO A 71 -0.55 8.53 15.23
N ASP A 72 -1.15 8.90 16.35
CA ASP A 72 -1.96 10.11 16.45
C ASP A 72 -1.07 11.36 16.47
N TYR A 73 -0.70 11.82 15.29
CA TYR A 73 0.13 13.01 15.12
C TYR A 73 -0.56 14.29 15.61
N ALA A 74 -1.90 14.36 15.57
CA ALA A 74 -2.63 15.52 16.09
C ALA A 74 -2.49 15.60 17.62
N LYS A 75 -2.64 14.46 18.31
CA LYS A 75 -2.40 14.37 19.76
C LYS A 75 -0.97 14.71 20.12
N PHE A 76 0.01 14.18 19.38
CA PHE A 76 1.42 14.50 19.60
C PHE A 76 1.70 16.01 19.52
N LEU A 77 1.21 16.70 18.49
CA LEU A 77 1.40 18.15 18.38
C LEU A 77 0.71 18.91 19.52
N ALA A 78 -0.50 18.48 19.91
CA ALA A 78 -1.27 19.14 20.95
C ALA A 78 -0.70 18.95 22.38
N GLN A 79 -0.02 17.82 22.65
CA GLN A 79 0.48 17.50 23.99
C GLN A 79 2.00 17.65 24.14
N GLY A 80 2.75 17.75 23.03
CA GLY A 80 4.21 17.63 23.06
C GLY A 80 4.67 16.18 23.27
N SER A 81 5.91 16.02 23.74
CA SER A 81 6.44 14.72 24.14
C SER A 81 7.46 14.89 25.25
N ARG A 82 7.23 14.20 26.37
CA ARG A 82 8.16 14.18 27.49
C ARG A 82 9.40 13.36 27.14
N TYR A 83 9.23 12.27 26.40
CA TYR A 83 10.33 11.43 25.95
C TYR A 83 11.29 12.17 25.01
N LEU A 84 10.74 13.00 24.11
CA LEU A 84 11.52 13.79 23.16
C LEU A 84 11.87 15.19 23.68
N GLU A 85 11.48 15.54 24.91
CA GLU A 85 11.69 16.86 25.52
C GLU A 85 11.12 18.01 24.66
N LEU A 86 9.92 17.80 24.11
CA LEU A 86 9.20 18.77 23.27
C LEU A 86 7.97 19.30 23.98
N GLU A 87 7.86 20.62 24.06
CA GLU A 87 6.63 21.30 24.46
C GLU A 87 5.55 21.18 23.36
N PRO A 88 4.26 21.38 23.69
CA PRO A 88 3.19 21.43 22.70
C PRO A 88 3.46 22.47 21.59
N ALA A 89 3.08 22.16 20.35
CA ALA A 89 3.24 23.08 19.22
C ALA A 89 2.44 24.37 19.45
N GLN A 90 3.07 25.53 19.30
CA GLN A 90 2.39 26.82 19.43
C GLN A 90 1.99 27.42 18.09
N ASP A 91 2.74 27.12 17.03
CA ASP A 91 2.52 27.65 15.69
C ASP A 91 2.82 26.63 14.57
N PHE A 92 2.68 27.09 13.33
CA PHE A 92 2.90 26.28 12.14
C PHE A 92 4.34 25.77 12.02
N ASP A 93 5.33 26.56 12.43
CA ASP A 93 6.74 26.19 12.31
C ASP A 93 7.11 25.15 13.39
N ASP A 94 6.57 25.29 14.60
CA ASP A 94 6.63 24.24 15.63
C ASP A 94 6.02 22.94 15.12
N ALA A 95 4.81 23.00 14.57
CA ALA A 95 4.11 21.83 14.06
C ALA A 95 4.93 21.10 12.98
N LEU A 96 5.48 21.82 12.00
CA LEU A 96 6.35 21.24 10.98
C LEU A 96 7.60 20.61 11.59
N ASN A 97 8.29 21.31 12.48
CA ASN A 97 9.51 20.82 13.12
C ASN A 97 9.22 19.54 13.94
N MET A 98 8.23 19.59 14.82
CA MET A 98 7.84 18.46 15.67
C MET A 98 7.47 17.23 14.85
N LEU A 99 6.69 17.38 13.76
CA LEU A 99 6.41 16.27 12.85
C LEU A 99 7.70 15.68 12.27
N THR A 100 8.63 16.52 11.79
CA THR A 100 9.91 16.02 11.27
C THR A 100 10.72 15.26 12.30
N ILE A 101 10.66 15.65 13.58
CA ILE A 101 11.31 14.91 14.68
C ILE A 101 10.62 13.55 14.85
N LEU A 102 9.30 13.53 15.10
CA LEU A 102 8.59 12.31 15.42
C LEU A 102 8.69 11.27 14.30
N TYR A 103 8.69 11.68 13.03
CA TYR A 103 8.84 10.77 11.90
C TYR A 103 10.10 9.89 11.98
N HIS A 104 11.20 10.37 12.56
CA HIS A 104 12.41 9.54 12.75
C HIS A 104 12.30 8.54 13.92
N HIS A 105 11.25 8.62 14.73
CA HIS A 105 10.99 7.75 15.87
C HIS A 105 9.84 6.76 15.64
N VAL A 106 9.21 6.77 14.47
CA VAL A 106 8.10 5.88 14.13
C VAL A 106 8.62 4.69 13.31
N PRO A 107 8.64 3.47 13.89
CA PRO A 107 9.18 2.31 13.22
C PRO A 107 8.19 1.70 12.23
N SER A 108 8.72 0.94 11.28
CA SER A 108 7.95 0.08 10.38
C SER A 108 8.84 -1.04 9.84
N VAL A 109 8.27 -1.93 9.02
CA VAL A 109 9.00 -2.93 8.24
C VAL A 109 10.11 -2.32 7.37
N THR A 110 9.96 -1.07 6.89
CA THR A 110 10.97 -0.38 6.08
C THR A 110 11.99 0.37 6.93
N SER A 111 11.82 0.36 8.26
CA SER A 111 12.59 1.17 9.22
C SER A 111 12.43 2.69 9.06
N MET A 112 11.44 3.13 8.28
CA MET A 112 11.02 4.52 8.09
C MET A 112 9.49 4.63 8.31
N PRO A 113 8.96 5.82 8.64
CA PRO A 113 7.52 5.98 8.83
C PRO A 113 6.79 5.77 7.50
N VAL A 114 5.84 4.84 7.50
CA VAL A 114 4.98 4.60 6.33
C VAL A 114 3.72 5.46 6.30
N TYR A 115 3.44 6.17 7.40
CA TYR A 115 2.30 7.05 7.58
C TYR A 115 2.74 8.39 8.12
N LEU A 116 2.36 9.47 7.44
CA LEU A 116 2.66 10.84 7.84
C LEU A 116 1.45 11.57 8.40
N GLY A 117 0.30 10.91 8.56
CA GLY A 117 -0.91 11.59 9.02
C GLY A 117 -1.77 12.15 7.90
N ARG A 118 -2.97 12.60 8.28
CA ARG A 118 -3.82 13.52 7.49
C ARG A 118 -3.23 14.92 7.61
N ILE A 119 -2.18 15.19 6.84
CA ILE A 119 -1.28 16.35 7.04
C ILE A 119 -2.04 17.67 7.05
N ASP A 120 -3.02 17.82 6.15
CA ASP A 120 -3.84 19.01 6.09
C ASP A 120 -4.66 19.22 7.36
N LYS A 121 -5.35 18.18 7.85
CA LYS A 121 -6.10 18.25 9.13
C LYS A 121 -5.19 18.52 10.32
N ILE A 122 -4.02 17.90 10.37
CA ILE A 122 -3.07 18.02 11.50
C ILE A 122 -2.45 19.42 11.54
N LEU A 123 -2.15 20.02 10.38
CA LEU A 123 -1.49 21.32 10.31
C LEU A 123 -2.46 22.51 10.32
N LEU A 124 -3.72 22.31 9.89
CA LEU A 124 -4.71 23.39 9.78
C LEU A 124 -4.89 24.20 11.09
N PRO A 125 -4.94 23.59 12.30
CA PRO A 125 -5.08 24.35 13.56
C PRO A 125 -3.94 25.34 13.82
N TYR A 126 -2.75 25.10 13.24
CA TYR A 126 -1.55 25.89 13.49
C TYR A 126 -1.29 26.98 12.45
N VAL A 127 -2.17 27.12 11.45
CA VAL A 127 -2.02 28.12 10.37
C VAL A 127 -2.06 29.56 10.89
N GLY A 128 -2.92 29.85 11.87
CA GLY A 128 -3.08 31.19 12.43
C GLY A 128 -3.39 32.24 11.35
N GLU A 129 -2.61 33.33 11.34
CA GLU A 129 -2.76 34.46 10.39
C GLU A 129 -1.89 34.33 9.13
N LEU A 130 -1.23 33.18 8.91
CA LEU A 130 -0.35 32.98 7.77
C LEU A 130 -1.13 33.03 6.44
N THR A 131 -0.61 33.78 5.48
CA THR A 131 -1.18 33.86 4.13
C THR A 131 -0.76 32.65 3.28
N GLU A 132 -1.44 32.42 2.16
CA GLU A 132 -1.03 31.40 1.18
C GLU A 132 0.42 31.59 0.72
N GLU A 133 0.83 32.85 0.48
CA GLU A 133 2.19 33.20 0.05
C GLU A 133 3.25 32.84 1.11
N GLN A 134 2.89 32.86 2.39
CA GLN A 134 3.78 32.47 3.49
C GLN A 134 3.78 30.95 3.74
N LEU A 135 2.62 30.29 3.61
CA LEU A 135 2.48 28.84 3.79
C LEU A 135 3.14 28.05 2.68
N TYR A 136 2.96 28.46 1.42
CA TYR A 136 3.48 27.75 0.26
C TYR A 136 4.99 27.42 0.33
N PRO A 137 5.91 28.38 0.59
CA PRO A 137 7.33 28.06 0.67
C PRO A 137 7.68 27.17 1.88
N LYS A 138 6.91 27.25 2.98
CA LYS A 138 7.10 26.37 4.16
C LYS A 138 6.73 24.94 3.83
N LEU A 139 5.52 24.71 3.30
CA LEU A 139 5.05 23.39 2.86
C LEU A 139 5.96 22.80 1.78
N LYS A 140 6.42 23.60 0.81
CA LYS A 140 7.36 23.13 -0.22
C LYS A 140 8.70 22.66 0.34
N ARG A 141 9.23 23.36 1.34
CA ARG A 141 10.47 22.94 2.04
C ARG A 141 10.24 21.68 2.86
N PHE A 142 9.13 21.60 3.57
CA PHE A 142 8.72 20.40 4.32
C PHE A 142 8.58 19.18 3.40
N TRP A 143 7.88 19.33 2.26
CA TRP A 143 7.73 18.24 1.29
C TRP A 143 9.09 17.77 0.75
N ARG A 144 9.98 18.70 0.38
CA ARG A 144 11.34 18.37 -0.03
C ARG A 144 12.13 17.67 1.07
N TYR A 145 12.02 18.14 2.31
CA TYR A 145 12.68 17.51 3.46
C TYR A 145 12.29 16.03 3.55
N LEU A 146 10.99 15.73 3.52
CA LEU A 146 10.48 14.36 3.60
C LEU A 146 11.15 13.44 2.56
N ASP A 147 11.18 13.82 1.28
CA ASP A 147 11.84 12.99 0.26
C ASP A 147 13.35 12.85 0.48
N ARG A 148 14.02 13.89 1.01
CA ARG A 148 15.48 13.91 1.14
C ARG A 148 15.99 13.19 2.39
N THR A 149 15.21 13.12 3.45
CA THR A 149 15.61 12.51 4.73
C THR A 149 14.90 11.20 5.03
N LEU A 150 13.74 10.95 4.40
CA LEU A 150 12.97 9.72 4.52
C LEU A 150 12.69 9.18 3.10
N PRO A 151 13.74 8.75 2.35
CA PRO A 151 13.66 8.41 0.93
C PRO A 151 13.03 7.02 0.67
N ASP A 152 11.86 6.78 1.25
CA ASP A 152 11.09 5.55 1.15
C ASP A 152 9.81 5.77 0.34
N ALA A 153 9.65 5.05 -0.78
CA ALA A 153 8.45 5.15 -1.61
C ALA A 153 7.18 4.59 -0.95
N PHE A 154 7.33 3.90 0.20
CA PHE A 154 6.21 3.45 1.03
C PHE A 154 5.76 4.49 2.07
N MET A 155 6.49 5.59 2.24
CA MET A 155 6.06 6.71 3.09
C MET A 155 4.85 7.41 2.48
N HIS A 156 3.76 7.54 3.24
CA HIS A 156 2.46 7.94 2.72
C HIS A 156 1.85 9.10 3.52
N ALA A 157 1.54 10.20 2.83
CA ALA A 157 0.75 11.31 3.37
C ALA A 157 -0.72 11.19 2.95
N ASN A 158 -1.63 11.54 3.85
CA ASN A 158 -3.06 11.62 3.53
C ASN A 158 -3.51 13.08 3.59
N ILE A 159 -4.52 13.43 2.78
CA ILE A 159 -5.21 14.71 2.79
C ILE A 159 -6.70 14.53 2.47
N GLY A 160 -7.51 15.55 2.70
CA GLY A 160 -8.96 15.55 2.50
C GLY A 160 -9.74 14.88 3.65
N PRO A 161 -11.06 14.76 3.52
CA PRO A 161 -11.89 15.13 2.35
C PRO A 161 -12.32 16.61 2.28
N GLU A 162 -12.13 17.37 3.35
CA GLU A 162 -12.53 18.77 3.44
C GLU A 162 -11.60 19.68 2.63
N ASP A 163 -12.17 20.79 2.13
CA ASP A 163 -11.40 21.82 1.44
C ASP A 163 -10.71 22.75 2.42
N SER A 164 -9.39 22.84 2.32
CA SER A 164 -8.58 23.75 3.12
C SER A 164 -7.43 24.32 2.30
N ILE A 165 -6.90 25.45 2.77
CA ILE A 165 -5.70 26.07 2.20
C ILE A 165 -4.52 25.09 2.19
N ILE A 166 -4.37 24.24 3.21
CA ILE A 166 -3.29 23.26 3.29
C ILE A 166 -3.50 22.14 2.27
N THR A 167 -4.72 21.62 2.12
CA THR A 167 -5.07 20.59 1.14
C THR A 167 -4.70 21.05 -0.29
N ARG A 168 -5.13 22.25 -0.67
CA ARG A 168 -4.85 22.82 -2.00
C ARG A 168 -3.37 23.12 -2.22
N LEU A 169 -2.68 23.61 -1.20
CA LEU A 169 -1.24 23.88 -1.27
C LEU A 169 -0.41 22.61 -1.36
N ILE A 170 -0.76 21.53 -0.64
CA ILE A 170 -0.08 20.24 -0.75
C ILE A 170 -0.25 19.68 -2.15
N LEU A 171 -1.46 19.70 -2.71
CA LEU A 171 -1.70 19.29 -4.10
C LEU A 171 -0.83 20.10 -5.07
N LYS A 172 -0.75 21.43 -4.91
CA LYS A 172 0.09 22.31 -5.73
C LYS A 172 1.58 21.99 -5.60
N VAL A 173 2.06 21.75 -4.38
CA VAL A 173 3.46 21.42 -4.09
C VAL A 173 3.84 20.05 -4.64
N ASP A 174 3.01 19.03 -4.45
CA ASP A 174 3.31 17.66 -4.86
C ASP A 174 3.42 17.53 -6.39
N VAL A 175 2.49 18.12 -7.13
CA VAL A 175 2.52 18.11 -8.60
C VAL A 175 3.68 18.92 -9.17
N GLU A 176 4.11 19.98 -8.49
CA GLU A 176 5.26 20.77 -8.92
C GLU A 176 6.59 20.03 -8.67
N LEU A 177 6.72 19.34 -7.54
CA LEU A 177 7.95 18.66 -7.17
C LEU A 177 8.12 17.30 -7.85
N GLN A 178 7.01 16.61 -8.17
CA GLN A 178 6.99 15.29 -8.83
C GLN A 178 7.97 14.28 -8.20
N GLN A 179 8.09 14.34 -6.87
CA GLN A 179 8.99 13.49 -6.11
C GLN A 179 8.36 12.15 -5.78
N VAL A 180 9.19 11.13 -5.54
CA VAL A 180 8.75 9.76 -5.28
C VAL A 180 8.11 9.65 -3.90
N ALA A 181 8.75 10.23 -2.88
CA ALA A 181 8.29 10.20 -1.51
C ALA A 181 7.89 11.61 -1.04
N PRO A 182 6.87 11.80 -0.21
CA PRO A 182 5.89 10.78 0.13
C PRO A 182 5.00 10.44 -1.08
N ASN A 183 4.45 9.23 -1.07
CA ASN A 183 3.23 8.93 -1.80
C ASN A 183 2.08 9.74 -1.17
N LEU A 184 1.05 10.05 -1.95
CA LEU A 184 -0.04 10.92 -1.53
C LEU A 184 -1.39 10.25 -1.81
N THR A 185 -2.23 10.17 -0.79
CA THR A 185 -3.65 9.79 -0.93
C THR A 185 -4.52 11.00 -0.61
N PHE A 186 -5.45 11.29 -1.50
CA PHE A 186 -6.57 12.20 -1.29
C PHE A 186 -7.81 11.38 -0.92
N ILE A 187 -8.35 11.61 0.27
CA ILE A 187 -9.58 10.99 0.74
C ILE A 187 -10.74 11.78 0.13
N TYR A 188 -11.61 11.11 -0.60
CA TYR A 188 -12.79 11.67 -1.23
C TYR A 188 -14.05 11.29 -0.44
N ASP A 189 -14.87 12.28 -0.11
CA ASP A 189 -16.22 12.07 0.42
C ASP A 189 -17.20 12.90 -0.42
N ALA A 190 -18.16 12.23 -1.06
CA ALA A 190 -19.14 12.85 -1.93
C ALA A 190 -20.01 13.91 -1.22
N ASN A 191 -20.10 13.87 0.11
CA ASN A 191 -20.89 14.81 0.90
C ASN A 191 -20.11 16.07 1.30
N SER A 192 -18.78 16.02 1.34
CA SER A 192 -17.96 17.13 1.86
C SER A 192 -16.89 17.64 0.90
N THR A 193 -16.44 16.85 -0.07
CA THR A 193 -15.42 17.26 -1.03
C THR A 193 -16.04 18.13 -2.14
N PRO A 194 -15.62 19.40 -2.29
CA PRO A 194 -16.05 20.23 -3.40
C PRO A 194 -15.60 19.67 -4.75
N SER A 195 -16.42 19.82 -5.79
CA SER A 195 -16.12 19.29 -7.12
C SER A 195 -14.82 19.85 -7.71
N ASP A 196 -14.52 21.12 -7.45
CA ASP A 196 -13.31 21.78 -7.96
C ASP A 196 -12.03 21.32 -7.23
N LEU A 197 -12.15 20.91 -5.95
CA LEU A 197 -11.05 20.27 -5.22
C LEU A 197 -10.76 18.87 -5.78
N LEU A 198 -11.80 18.05 -6.01
CA LEU A 198 -11.62 16.75 -6.67
C LEU A 198 -11.02 16.94 -8.07
N HIS A 199 -11.52 17.91 -8.84
CA HIS A 199 -10.98 18.22 -10.16
C HIS A 199 -9.48 18.59 -10.10
N GLN A 200 -9.04 19.34 -9.09
CA GLN A 200 -7.61 19.62 -8.87
C GLN A 200 -6.82 18.33 -8.61
N ALA A 201 -7.31 17.45 -7.73
CA ALA A 201 -6.65 16.17 -7.45
C ALA A 201 -6.55 15.28 -8.71
N ILE A 202 -7.61 15.22 -9.52
CA ILE A 202 -7.62 14.49 -10.79
C ILE A 202 -6.66 15.11 -11.81
N THR A 203 -6.64 16.43 -11.91
CA THR A 203 -5.69 17.15 -12.79
C THR A 203 -4.24 16.84 -12.40
N ASN A 204 -3.95 16.78 -11.10
CA ASN A 204 -2.63 16.37 -10.61
C ASN A 204 -2.26 14.93 -11.02
N ILE A 205 -3.22 13.99 -11.01
CA ILE A 205 -3.00 12.62 -11.49
C ILE A 205 -2.61 12.65 -12.97
N CYS A 206 -3.27 13.46 -13.79
CA CYS A 206 -2.92 13.60 -15.20
C CYS A 206 -1.45 14.01 -15.40
N HIS A 207 -0.92 14.87 -14.54
CA HIS A 207 0.43 15.43 -14.66
C HIS A 207 1.53 14.64 -13.93
N SER A 208 1.20 13.93 -12.85
CA SER A 208 2.19 13.33 -11.95
C SER A 208 1.86 11.90 -11.52
N SER A 209 0.76 11.33 -12.00
CA SER A 209 0.22 10.03 -11.58
C SER A 209 -0.15 9.98 -10.08
N LYS A 210 -0.13 11.12 -9.37
CA LYS A 210 -0.52 11.32 -7.94
C LYS A 210 -1.54 12.46 -7.81
N PRO A 211 -2.42 12.45 -6.80
CA PRO A 211 -2.53 11.49 -5.69
C PRO A 211 -3.23 10.17 -6.05
N HIS A 212 -3.29 9.24 -5.10
CA HIS A 212 -4.25 8.14 -5.09
C HIS A 212 -5.57 8.67 -4.52
N ILE A 213 -6.73 8.22 -5.00
CA ILE A 213 -8.02 8.69 -4.47
C ILE A 213 -8.67 7.57 -3.67
N ALA A 214 -8.85 7.79 -2.36
CA ALA A 214 -9.52 6.85 -1.47
C ALA A 214 -10.99 7.22 -1.26
N ASN A 215 -11.88 6.24 -1.33
CA ASN A 215 -13.31 6.43 -1.08
C ASN A 215 -13.58 6.51 0.43
N GLY A 216 -13.59 7.73 0.97
CA GLY A 216 -13.74 8.02 2.40
C GLY A 216 -15.01 7.42 3.00
N ILE A 217 -16.12 7.41 2.28
CA ILE A 217 -17.39 6.82 2.76
C ILE A 217 -17.22 5.32 3.05
N LEU A 218 -16.58 4.58 2.14
CA LEU A 218 -16.37 3.14 2.32
C LEU A 218 -15.31 2.81 3.39
N GLN A 219 -14.36 3.72 3.62
CA GLN A 219 -13.35 3.57 4.67
C GLN A 219 -13.94 3.91 6.05
N ASP A 220 -14.67 5.01 6.17
CA ASP A 220 -15.38 5.42 7.40
C ASP A 220 -16.38 4.34 7.85
N ALA A 221 -17.05 3.67 6.91
CA ALA A 221 -17.96 2.56 7.24
C ALA A 221 -17.26 1.37 7.91
N VAL A 222 -15.96 1.18 7.69
CA VAL A 222 -15.16 0.11 8.31
C VAL A 222 -14.57 0.59 9.64
N PHE A 223 -13.92 1.76 9.62
CA PHE A 223 -13.05 2.22 10.70
C PHE A 223 -13.71 3.18 11.67
N GLY A 224 -14.73 3.92 11.23
CA GLY A 224 -15.20 5.13 11.89
C GLY A 224 -14.58 6.37 11.26
N LYS A 225 -15.30 7.50 11.39
CA LYS A 225 -14.90 8.78 10.80
C LYS A 225 -13.54 9.22 11.33
N ASP A 226 -12.61 9.48 10.42
CA ASP A 226 -11.24 9.91 10.72
C ASP A 226 -10.42 8.92 11.59
N GLU A 227 -10.87 7.67 11.77
CA GLU A 227 -10.18 6.67 12.60
C GLU A 227 -9.24 5.74 11.80
N TYR A 228 -8.77 6.17 10.64
CA TYR A 228 -7.90 5.36 9.77
C TYR A 228 -6.88 6.20 9.00
N GLY A 229 -5.80 5.53 8.57
CA GLY A 229 -4.84 6.05 7.61
C GLY A 229 -4.66 5.09 6.42
N ILE A 230 -4.32 5.66 5.26
CA ILE A 230 -3.89 4.95 4.06
C ILE A 230 -2.36 4.97 4.01
N VAL A 231 -1.73 3.80 4.02
CA VAL A 231 -0.27 3.67 4.20
C VAL A 231 0.37 2.75 3.17
N SER A 232 1.66 3.00 2.86
CA SER A 232 2.44 2.14 1.97
C SER A 232 1.70 1.85 0.65
N CYS A 233 1.53 0.57 0.29
CA CYS A 233 0.77 0.08 -0.88
C CYS A 233 -0.75 0.20 -0.75
N TYR A 234 -1.25 1.34 -0.27
CA TYR A 234 -2.68 1.64 -0.11
C TYR A 234 -3.38 0.72 0.88
N ASN A 235 -2.69 0.40 1.99
CA ASN A 235 -3.28 -0.34 3.09
C ASN A 235 -4.12 0.63 3.93
N SER A 236 -5.37 0.27 4.19
CA SER A 236 -6.24 0.99 5.12
C SER A 236 -6.13 0.36 6.49
N LEU A 237 -5.66 1.12 7.47
CA LEU A 237 -5.40 0.60 8.81
C LEU A 237 -5.93 1.55 9.89
N PRO A 238 -6.26 1.02 11.08
CA PRO A 238 -6.76 1.86 12.17
C PRO A 238 -5.67 2.86 12.61
N GLN A 239 -6.03 4.15 12.67
CA GLN A 239 -5.17 5.20 13.24
C GLN A 239 -4.98 4.96 14.76
N SER A 240 -3.91 5.52 15.33
CA SER A 240 -3.44 5.28 16.70
C SER A 240 -3.11 3.82 16.94
N GLY A 241 -2.69 3.13 15.88
CA GLY A 241 -2.52 1.68 15.83
C GLY A 241 -1.70 1.31 14.60
N GLY A 242 -2.20 0.35 13.82
CA GLY A 242 -1.63 0.02 12.53
C GLY A 242 -1.71 -1.46 12.15
N GLY A 243 -0.67 -1.94 11.46
CA GLY A 243 -0.59 -3.31 10.95
C GLY A 243 0.42 -4.11 11.76
N SER A 244 -0.03 -5.16 12.46
CA SER A 244 0.87 -6.02 13.25
C SER A 244 1.83 -6.79 12.35
N THR A 245 1.30 -7.45 11.34
CA THR A 245 2.01 -8.28 10.35
C THR A 245 1.16 -8.42 9.09
N LEU A 246 1.78 -8.74 7.95
CA LEU A 246 1.09 -9.17 6.74
C LEU A 246 1.59 -10.55 6.34
N VAL A 247 0.70 -11.53 6.40
CA VAL A 247 0.95 -12.87 5.86
C VAL A 247 -0.01 -13.05 4.70
N ARG A 248 0.45 -13.61 3.57
CA ARG A 248 -0.36 -13.79 2.37
C ARG A 248 -0.31 -15.20 1.80
N ILE A 249 -1.43 -15.64 1.25
CA ILE A 249 -1.56 -16.91 0.54
C ILE A 249 -1.42 -16.71 -0.97
N ASN A 250 -0.68 -17.62 -1.61
CA ASN A 250 -0.54 -17.70 -3.06
C ASN A 250 -1.66 -18.56 -3.63
N LEU A 251 -2.70 -17.91 -4.17
CA LEU A 251 -3.89 -18.60 -4.68
C LEU A 251 -3.55 -19.54 -5.85
N LYS A 252 -2.54 -19.21 -6.66
CA LYS A 252 -2.06 -20.07 -7.75
C LYS A 252 -1.50 -21.39 -7.22
N GLU A 253 -0.72 -21.36 -6.15
CA GLU A 253 -0.14 -22.57 -5.55
C GLU A 253 -1.19 -23.46 -4.89
N VAL A 254 -2.23 -22.85 -4.31
CA VAL A 254 -3.40 -23.57 -3.81
C VAL A 254 -4.14 -24.24 -4.97
N ALA A 255 -4.43 -23.50 -6.04
CA ALA A 255 -5.12 -24.03 -7.23
C ALA A 255 -4.36 -25.17 -7.91
N LYS A 256 -3.02 -25.13 -7.95
CA LYS A 256 -2.19 -26.25 -8.44
C LYS A 256 -2.44 -27.54 -7.66
N ARG A 257 -2.66 -27.45 -6.35
CA ARG A 257 -2.86 -28.57 -5.43
C ARG A 257 -4.31 -29.08 -5.40
N SER A 258 -5.27 -28.33 -5.93
CA SER A 258 -6.68 -28.74 -6.02
C SER A 258 -6.98 -29.61 -7.24
N GLN A 259 -8.05 -30.41 -7.19
CA GLN A 259 -8.49 -31.20 -8.34
C GLN A 259 -9.51 -30.48 -9.24
N SER A 260 -10.26 -29.52 -8.69
CA SER A 260 -11.29 -28.74 -9.39
C SER A 260 -11.61 -27.45 -8.62
N SER A 261 -12.46 -26.56 -9.15
CA SER A 261 -12.93 -25.39 -8.38
C SER A 261 -13.67 -25.79 -7.11
N HIS A 262 -14.41 -26.90 -7.14
CA HIS A 262 -15.12 -27.40 -5.96
C HIS A 262 -14.15 -27.85 -4.87
N ASP A 263 -13.15 -28.66 -5.22
CA ASP A 263 -12.13 -29.12 -4.27
C ASP A 263 -11.28 -27.94 -3.72
N PHE A 264 -10.99 -26.96 -4.57
CA PHE A 264 -10.34 -25.72 -4.15
C PHE A 264 -11.15 -24.98 -3.08
N LEU A 265 -12.42 -24.70 -3.35
CA LEU A 265 -13.27 -23.89 -2.49
C LEU A 265 -13.63 -24.58 -1.17
N GLU A 266 -13.85 -25.90 -1.20
CA GLU A 266 -14.38 -26.64 -0.04
C GLU A 266 -13.30 -27.34 0.80
N ASN A 267 -12.14 -27.65 0.23
CA ASN A 267 -11.10 -28.40 0.95
C ASN A 267 -9.75 -27.67 1.00
N VAL A 268 -9.16 -27.40 -0.17
CA VAL A 268 -7.73 -27.01 -0.25
C VAL A 268 -7.52 -25.57 0.19
N LEU A 269 -8.35 -24.62 -0.25
CA LEU A 269 -8.26 -23.23 0.18
C LEU A 269 -8.53 -23.10 1.70
N PRO A 270 -9.62 -23.66 2.27
CA PRO A 270 -9.84 -23.64 3.72
C PRO A 270 -8.67 -24.18 4.55
N PHE A 271 -8.04 -25.26 4.12
CA PHE A 271 -6.86 -25.81 4.79
C PHE A 271 -5.73 -24.77 4.90
N TYR A 272 -5.35 -24.14 3.78
CA TYR A 272 -4.28 -23.15 3.79
C TYR A 272 -4.68 -21.82 4.45
N MET A 273 -5.96 -21.44 4.41
CA MET A 273 -6.44 -20.28 5.17
C MET A 273 -6.24 -20.48 6.68
N GLN A 274 -6.50 -21.69 7.19
CA GLN A 274 -6.22 -22.01 8.59
C GLN A 274 -4.72 -21.94 8.91
N LYS A 275 -3.86 -22.44 8.01
CA LYS A 275 -2.39 -22.33 8.18
C LYS A 275 -1.92 -20.88 8.22
N GLN A 276 -2.53 -20.00 7.43
CA GLN A 276 -2.23 -18.58 7.42
C GLN A 276 -2.58 -17.91 8.76
N ILE A 277 -3.70 -18.28 9.38
CA ILE A 277 -4.06 -17.83 10.73
C ILE A 277 -3.04 -18.31 11.76
N GLU A 278 -2.64 -19.58 11.72
CA GLU A 278 -1.63 -20.13 12.64
C GLU A 278 -0.29 -19.35 12.55
N ILE A 279 0.12 -18.94 11.35
CA ILE A 279 1.32 -18.13 11.15
C ILE A 279 1.12 -16.70 11.68
N ILE A 280 -0.03 -16.08 11.39
CA ILE A 280 -0.38 -14.75 11.89
C ILE A 280 -0.34 -14.74 13.42
N ASP A 281 -1.01 -15.71 14.07
CA ASP A 281 -1.08 -15.78 15.53
C ASP A 281 0.30 -15.96 16.15
N ALA A 282 1.14 -16.86 15.61
CA ALA A 282 2.49 -17.08 16.15
C ALA A 282 3.38 -15.82 16.05
N ARG A 283 3.28 -15.08 14.93
CA ARG A 283 4.00 -13.82 14.74
C ARG A 283 3.48 -12.73 15.66
N CYS A 284 2.17 -12.59 15.79
CA CYS A 284 1.55 -11.63 16.69
C CYS A 284 1.84 -11.95 18.16
N GLU A 285 1.73 -13.20 18.60
CA GLU A 285 2.06 -13.59 19.96
C GLU A 285 3.51 -13.22 20.32
N PHE A 286 4.45 -13.47 19.41
CA PHE A 286 5.84 -13.03 19.62
C PHE A 286 5.94 -11.50 19.74
N LEU A 287 5.33 -10.75 18.81
CA LEU A 287 5.36 -9.29 18.83
C LEU A 287 4.74 -8.73 20.11
N TYR A 288 3.61 -9.24 20.56
CA TYR A 288 2.87 -8.69 21.70
C TYR A 288 3.42 -9.14 23.06
N GLU A 289 3.93 -10.37 23.16
CA GLU A 289 4.32 -10.94 24.47
C GLU A 289 5.83 -11.02 24.69
N LYS A 290 6.65 -10.99 23.63
CA LYS A 290 8.10 -11.28 23.73
C LYS A 290 9.00 -10.17 23.22
N SER A 291 8.55 -9.38 22.25
CA SER A 291 9.37 -8.31 21.69
C SER A 291 9.58 -7.11 22.63
N ASN A 292 8.67 -6.94 23.61
CA ASN A 292 8.56 -5.77 24.48
C ASN A 292 8.24 -4.45 23.75
N PHE A 293 7.88 -4.48 22.46
CA PHE A 293 7.57 -3.27 21.70
C PHE A 293 6.45 -2.46 22.36
N PHE A 294 5.31 -3.09 22.63
CA PHE A 294 4.14 -2.39 23.19
C PHE A 294 4.29 -2.02 24.66
N GLU A 295 5.18 -2.68 25.39
CA GLU A 295 5.44 -2.39 26.81
C GLU A 295 6.42 -1.23 27.01
N GLN A 296 7.41 -1.09 26.12
CA GLN A 296 8.52 -0.13 26.27
C GLN A 296 8.47 1.05 25.30
N SER A 297 7.58 1.04 24.31
CA SER A 297 7.49 2.13 23.35
C SER A 297 6.92 3.40 24.00
N PHE A 298 7.67 4.50 23.94
CA PHE A 298 7.16 5.81 24.37
C PHE A 298 5.92 6.24 23.57
N LEU A 299 5.74 5.74 22.34
CA LEU A 299 4.54 6.00 21.55
C LEU A 299 3.28 5.42 22.24
N VAL A 300 3.42 4.29 22.95
CA VAL A 300 2.35 3.72 23.78
C VAL A 300 2.22 4.48 25.09
N GLU A 301 3.34 4.76 25.78
CA GLU A 301 3.35 5.48 27.06
C GLU A 301 2.70 6.86 26.96
N GLU A 302 2.97 7.59 25.88
CA GLU A 302 2.39 8.91 25.58
C GLU A 302 1.01 8.81 24.88
N GLY A 303 0.53 7.59 24.66
CA GLY A 303 -0.79 7.29 24.09
C GLY A 303 -0.98 7.78 22.66
N LEU A 304 0.10 7.85 21.88
CA LEU A 304 0.07 8.15 20.44
C LEU A 304 -0.37 6.93 19.63
N ILE A 305 -0.10 5.73 20.16
CA ILE A 305 -0.59 4.45 19.64
C ILE A 305 -1.14 3.60 20.79
N SER A 306 -2.01 2.66 20.45
CA SER A 306 -2.57 1.70 21.38
C SER A 306 -2.51 0.28 20.83
N PRO A 307 -2.05 -0.73 21.59
CA PRO A 307 -1.91 -2.11 21.10
C PRO A 307 -3.22 -2.74 20.57
N ASP A 308 -4.36 -2.35 21.14
CA ASP A 308 -5.69 -2.83 20.74
C ASP A 308 -6.20 -2.25 19.39
N ARG A 309 -5.49 -1.24 18.86
CA ARG A 309 -5.76 -0.61 17.55
C ARG A 309 -4.92 -1.21 16.42
N PHE A 310 -4.08 -2.21 16.69
CA PHE A 310 -3.32 -2.89 15.65
C PHE A 310 -4.06 -4.11 15.10
N ALA A 311 -3.99 -4.34 13.79
CA ALA A 311 -4.61 -5.50 13.15
C ALA A 311 -3.58 -6.28 12.32
N PRO A 312 -3.54 -7.62 12.38
CA PRO A 312 -2.84 -8.40 11.40
C PRO A 312 -3.61 -8.39 10.07
N MET A 313 -2.88 -8.43 8.95
CA MET A 313 -3.47 -8.48 7.63
C MET A 313 -3.40 -9.89 7.06
N PHE A 314 -4.56 -10.39 6.63
CA PHE A 314 -4.72 -11.65 5.92
C PHE A 314 -4.66 -11.38 4.41
N GLY A 315 -3.48 -11.52 3.82
CA GLY A 315 -3.21 -11.20 2.43
C GLY A 315 -3.54 -12.33 1.44
N ILE A 316 -3.84 -11.95 0.20
CA ILE A 316 -3.88 -12.87 -0.97
C ILE A 316 -3.12 -12.27 -2.16
N TYR A 317 -2.73 -13.12 -3.11
CA TYR A 317 -2.29 -12.73 -4.45
C TYR A 317 -2.45 -13.90 -5.44
N GLY A 318 -2.32 -13.61 -6.75
CA GLY A 318 -2.38 -14.63 -7.80
C GLY A 318 -3.80 -15.11 -8.14
N MET A 319 -4.81 -14.24 -7.99
CA MET A 319 -6.22 -14.57 -8.27
C MET A 319 -6.42 -14.99 -9.73
N ALA A 320 -5.86 -14.23 -10.68
CA ALA A 320 -6.05 -14.46 -12.11
C ALA A 320 -5.53 -15.86 -12.52
N GLU A 321 -4.34 -16.23 -12.03
CA GLU A 321 -3.74 -17.52 -12.33
C GLU A 321 -4.45 -18.67 -11.62
N ALA A 322 -4.95 -18.45 -10.40
CA ALA A 322 -5.76 -19.45 -9.71
C ALA A 322 -7.03 -19.78 -10.49
N VAL A 323 -7.78 -18.76 -10.92
CA VAL A 323 -9.01 -18.92 -11.70
C VAL A 323 -8.74 -19.64 -13.02
N ALA A 324 -7.71 -19.22 -13.77
CA ALA A 324 -7.36 -19.86 -15.03
C ALA A 324 -7.04 -21.36 -14.85
N LEU A 325 -6.22 -21.70 -13.85
CA LEU A 325 -5.84 -23.10 -13.57
C LEU A 325 -7.04 -23.96 -13.14
N LEU A 326 -7.96 -23.42 -12.34
CA LEU A 326 -9.13 -24.16 -11.89
C LEU A 326 -10.10 -24.44 -13.04
N LEU A 327 -10.31 -23.46 -13.92
CA LEU A 327 -11.17 -23.64 -15.10
C LEU A 327 -10.52 -24.55 -16.14
N GLU A 328 -9.20 -24.50 -16.30
CA GLU A 328 -8.46 -25.46 -17.14
C GLU A 328 -8.68 -26.90 -16.66
N LYS A 329 -8.63 -27.15 -15.34
CA LYS A 329 -8.92 -28.47 -14.75
C LYS A 329 -10.36 -28.94 -14.99
N GLU A 330 -11.27 -28.02 -15.30
CA GLU A 330 -12.65 -28.30 -15.70
C GLU A 330 -12.85 -28.33 -17.23
N GLY A 331 -11.76 -28.29 -18.00
CA GLY A 331 -11.80 -28.34 -19.46
C GLY A 331 -12.17 -27.02 -20.15
N LYS A 332 -12.08 -25.88 -19.43
CA LYS A 332 -12.37 -24.53 -19.97
C LYS A 332 -11.08 -23.72 -20.09
N GLN A 333 -10.85 -23.14 -21.27
CA GLN A 333 -9.69 -22.28 -21.56
C GLN A 333 -10.16 -20.82 -21.62
N VAL A 334 -10.42 -20.23 -20.46
CA VAL A 334 -10.93 -18.85 -20.32
C VAL A 334 -10.16 -18.12 -19.22
N ALA A 335 -10.08 -16.79 -19.30
CA ALA A 335 -9.31 -15.97 -18.38
C ALA A 335 -10.17 -14.94 -17.64
N TYR A 336 -9.77 -14.63 -16.39
CA TYR A 336 -10.30 -13.51 -15.62
C TYR A 336 -9.97 -12.19 -16.33
N GLY A 337 -10.94 -11.28 -16.40
CA GLY A 337 -10.83 -10.00 -17.13
C GLY A 337 -11.55 -9.99 -18.48
N ASP A 338 -11.70 -11.16 -19.12
CA ASP A 338 -12.24 -11.29 -20.49
C ASP A 338 -13.45 -12.24 -20.56
N ASN A 339 -13.72 -13.02 -19.51
CA ASN A 339 -14.79 -13.99 -19.49
C ASN A 339 -15.67 -13.92 -18.23
N GLU A 340 -16.98 -13.88 -18.41
CA GLU A 340 -17.95 -13.77 -17.32
C GLU A 340 -17.87 -14.94 -16.33
N SER A 341 -17.67 -16.17 -16.80
CA SER A 341 -17.57 -17.33 -15.91
C SER A 341 -16.28 -17.32 -15.07
N ALA A 342 -15.19 -16.81 -15.62
CA ALA A 342 -13.94 -16.62 -14.90
C ALA A 342 -14.05 -15.49 -13.86
N ASN A 343 -14.67 -14.37 -14.24
CA ASN A 343 -14.97 -13.27 -13.32
C ASN A 343 -15.87 -13.73 -12.16
N LYS A 344 -16.90 -14.53 -12.45
CA LYS A 344 -17.76 -15.07 -11.41
C LYS A 344 -17.00 -15.97 -10.42
N LEU A 345 -16.10 -16.82 -10.92
CA LEU A 345 -15.28 -17.66 -10.04
C LEU A 345 -14.35 -16.81 -9.16
N SER A 346 -13.73 -15.75 -9.69
CA SER A 346 -12.87 -14.87 -8.88
C SER A 346 -13.64 -14.19 -7.73
N TYR A 347 -14.88 -13.79 -7.99
CA TYR A 347 -15.74 -13.17 -6.96
C TYR A 347 -16.11 -14.17 -5.87
N ILE A 348 -16.48 -15.40 -6.24
CA ILE A 348 -16.77 -16.49 -5.28
C ILE A 348 -15.57 -16.77 -4.37
N ILE A 349 -14.35 -16.78 -4.93
CA ILE A 349 -13.13 -16.97 -4.14
C ILE A 349 -12.95 -15.82 -3.13
N SER A 350 -13.17 -14.57 -3.56
CA SER A 350 -13.05 -13.40 -2.66
C SER A 350 -14.09 -13.40 -1.54
N GLU A 351 -15.32 -13.80 -1.85
CA GLU A 351 -16.39 -13.95 -0.86
C GLU A 351 -16.05 -15.04 0.16
N LYS A 352 -15.58 -16.22 -0.29
CA LYS A 352 -15.15 -17.32 0.61
C LYS A 352 -14.04 -16.87 1.56
N LEU A 353 -13.03 -16.15 1.05
CA LEU A 353 -11.94 -15.58 1.84
C LEU A 353 -12.48 -14.58 2.89
N ALA A 354 -13.37 -13.68 2.48
CA ALA A 354 -13.95 -12.68 3.37
C ALA A 354 -14.78 -13.32 4.48
N GLN A 355 -15.60 -14.31 4.15
CA GLN A 355 -16.40 -15.05 5.13
C GLN A 355 -15.50 -15.77 6.13
N PHE A 356 -14.47 -16.48 5.65
CA PHE A 356 -13.52 -17.17 6.53
C PHE A 356 -12.83 -16.21 7.51
N VAL A 357 -12.31 -15.08 7.02
CA VAL A 357 -11.63 -14.08 7.86
C VAL A 357 -12.59 -13.43 8.85
N ALA A 358 -13.85 -13.19 8.45
CA ALA A 358 -14.86 -12.63 9.35
C ALA A 358 -15.27 -13.58 10.49
N ASP A 359 -15.28 -14.90 10.21
CA ASP A 359 -15.68 -15.95 11.14
C ASP A 359 -14.54 -16.49 12.00
N THR A 360 -13.28 -16.17 11.66
CA THR A 360 -12.09 -16.68 12.35
C THR A 360 -11.45 -15.57 13.19
N PRO A 361 -11.73 -15.51 14.51
CA PRO A 361 -11.10 -14.52 15.38
C PRO A 361 -9.60 -14.80 15.55
N VAL A 362 -8.85 -13.74 15.80
CA VAL A 362 -7.42 -13.80 16.16
C VAL A 362 -7.23 -13.25 17.58
N LYS A 363 -6.20 -13.74 18.28
CA LYS A 363 -5.92 -13.33 19.67
C LYS A 363 -5.54 -11.85 19.76
N TYR A 364 -4.69 -11.40 18.84
CA TYR A 364 -4.20 -10.04 18.75
C TYR A 364 -4.63 -9.40 17.43
N GLY A 365 -5.66 -8.57 17.49
CA GLY A 365 -6.14 -7.81 16.35
C GLY A 365 -7.23 -6.86 16.77
N TRP A 366 -7.30 -5.71 16.11
CA TRP A 366 -8.38 -4.75 16.30
C TRP A 366 -9.72 -5.44 16.05
N LYS A 367 -10.65 -5.33 17.02
CA LYS A 367 -11.93 -6.07 17.07
C LYS A 367 -11.77 -7.60 17.03
N GLN A 368 -10.63 -8.12 17.52
CA GLN A 368 -10.25 -9.55 17.54
C GLN A 368 -10.26 -10.18 16.15
N ARG A 369 -9.92 -9.41 15.11
CA ARG A 369 -9.98 -9.86 13.72
C ARG A 369 -8.69 -9.56 12.98
N ALA A 370 -8.30 -10.49 12.11
CA ALA A 370 -7.44 -10.16 10.99
C ALA A 370 -8.25 -9.38 9.94
N MET A 371 -7.57 -8.57 9.13
CA MET A 371 -8.22 -7.83 8.05
C MET A 371 -7.82 -8.36 6.68
N LEU A 372 -8.80 -8.70 5.85
CA LEU A 372 -8.57 -9.24 4.51
C LEU A 372 -7.95 -8.18 3.59
N HIS A 373 -6.82 -8.52 2.97
CA HIS A 373 -5.97 -7.63 2.20
C HIS A 373 -5.66 -8.21 0.80
N ALA A 374 -5.78 -7.40 -0.24
CA ALA A 374 -5.41 -7.77 -1.61
C ALA A 374 -4.01 -7.24 -1.90
N GLN A 375 -2.99 -8.09 -1.74
CA GLN A 375 -1.60 -7.64 -1.71
C GLN A 375 -1.10 -7.22 -3.10
N SER A 376 -0.55 -6.01 -3.20
CA SER A 376 -0.21 -5.33 -4.47
C SER A 376 0.97 -5.92 -5.26
N GLY A 377 1.51 -7.09 -4.88
CA GLY A 377 2.64 -7.76 -5.50
C GLY A 377 4.00 -7.31 -4.96
N ILE A 378 4.98 -8.20 -5.01
CA ILE A 378 6.41 -7.94 -4.80
C ILE A 378 7.23 -8.58 -5.91
N SER A 379 8.51 -8.19 -6.03
CA SER A 379 9.40 -8.62 -7.11
C SER A 379 9.67 -10.13 -7.18
N SER A 380 9.41 -10.88 -6.11
CA SER A 380 9.52 -12.35 -6.08
C SER A 380 8.29 -13.09 -6.65
N ASP A 381 7.22 -12.38 -7.01
CA ASP A 381 5.94 -12.96 -7.45
C ASP A 381 5.95 -13.38 -8.92
N ILE A 382 6.92 -14.22 -9.27
CA ILE A 382 7.16 -14.63 -10.66
C ILE A 382 5.98 -15.46 -11.18
N GLY A 383 5.45 -15.02 -12.34
CA GLY A 383 4.35 -15.70 -13.01
C GLY A 383 3.01 -15.62 -12.27
N THR A 384 2.82 -14.61 -11.43
CA THR A 384 1.52 -14.31 -10.81
C THR A 384 1.17 -12.83 -10.99
N THR A 385 -0.11 -12.55 -11.15
CA THR A 385 -0.66 -11.20 -11.18
C THR A 385 -0.93 -10.75 -9.74
N PRO A 386 -0.61 -9.48 -9.38
CA PRO A 386 -0.87 -8.98 -8.04
C PRO A 386 -2.34 -9.02 -7.64
N ALA A 387 -2.60 -9.36 -6.37
CA ALA A 387 -3.91 -9.27 -5.75
C ALA A 387 -5.02 -9.94 -6.61
N THR A 388 -6.05 -9.15 -6.93
CA THR A 388 -7.21 -9.47 -7.77
C THR A 388 -7.19 -8.72 -9.10
N ARG A 389 -6.02 -8.20 -9.51
CA ARG A 389 -5.90 -7.39 -10.73
C ARG A 389 -6.03 -8.26 -11.98
N ILE A 390 -6.46 -7.65 -13.07
CA ILE A 390 -6.42 -8.29 -14.39
C ILE A 390 -4.94 -8.40 -14.83
N PRO A 391 -4.51 -9.52 -15.45
CA PRO A 391 -3.13 -9.68 -15.92
C PRO A 391 -2.66 -8.53 -16.81
N TYR A 392 -1.38 -8.18 -16.68
CA TYR A 392 -0.79 -7.09 -17.45
C TYR A 392 -0.82 -7.39 -18.94
N GLY A 393 -1.20 -6.39 -19.73
CA GLY A 393 -1.28 -6.50 -21.19
C GLY A 393 -2.57 -7.16 -21.70
N THR A 394 -3.40 -7.73 -20.81
CA THR A 394 -4.72 -8.30 -21.14
C THR A 394 -5.88 -7.45 -20.63
N GLU A 395 -5.60 -6.29 -20.03
CA GLU A 395 -6.65 -5.45 -19.47
C GLU A 395 -7.56 -4.89 -20.58
N PRO A 396 -8.90 -4.96 -20.44
CA PRO A 396 -9.86 -4.44 -21.43
C PRO A 396 -9.88 -2.91 -21.43
N ASP A 397 -10.85 -2.28 -22.08
CA ASP A 397 -11.02 -0.82 -22.01
C ASP A 397 -11.17 -0.35 -20.53
N PRO A 398 -10.84 0.91 -20.21
CA PRO A 398 -10.83 1.39 -18.83
C PRO A 398 -12.15 1.20 -18.07
N VAL A 399 -13.30 1.30 -18.74
CA VAL A 399 -14.61 1.13 -18.08
C VAL A 399 -14.84 -0.33 -17.76
N THR A 400 -14.70 -1.23 -18.75
CA THR A 400 -14.85 -2.68 -18.54
C THR A 400 -13.86 -3.20 -17.51
N HIS A 401 -12.64 -2.66 -17.49
CA HIS A 401 -11.63 -3.00 -16.49
C HIS A 401 -12.13 -2.68 -15.08
N LEU A 402 -12.56 -1.43 -14.83
CA LEU A 402 -13.06 -1.02 -13.53
C LEU A 402 -14.29 -1.81 -13.09
N MET A 403 -15.23 -2.07 -14.02
CA MET A 403 -16.43 -2.86 -13.73
C MET A 403 -16.10 -4.33 -13.40
N THR A 404 -15.00 -4.85 -13.91
CA THR A 404 -14.54 -6.21 -13.60
C THR A 404 -13.86 -6.29 -12.24
N VAL A 405 -13.08 -5.28 -11.84
CA VAL A 405 -12.34 -5.34 -10.57
C VAL A 405 -13.17 -4.86 -9.38
N ALA A 406 -14.10 -3.91 -9.58
CA ALA A 406 -14.90 -3.30 -8.52
C ALA A 406 -15.63 -4.29 -7.59
N PRO A 407 -16.23 -5.41 -8.08
CA PRO A 407 -16.89 -6.37 -7.20
C PRO A 407 -15.99 -6.99 -6.12
N HIS A 408 -14.68 -7.07 -6.35
CA HIS A 408 -13.72 -7.52 -5.34
C HIS A 408 -13.59 -6.55 -4.18
N HIS A 409 -13.70 -5.24 -4.44
CA HIS A 409 -13.31 -4.20 -3.47
C HIS A 409 -14.13 -4.21 -2.19
N GLN A 410 -15.38 -4.66 -2.22
CA GLN A 410 -16.20 -4.76 -1.01
C GLN A 410 -15.58 -5.65 0.08
N PHE A 411 -14.84 -6.69 -0.31
CA PHE A 411 -14.29 -7.72 0.57
C PHE A 411 -12.97 -7.33 1.26
N TYR A 412 -12.10 -6.62 0.56
CA TYR A 412 -10.71 -6.35 0.98
C TYR A 412 -10.60 -5.01 1.74
N THR A 413 -11.06 -5.00 2.99
CA THR A 413 -11.20 -3.78 3.80
C THR A 413 -9.89 -3.17 4.28
N SER A 414 -8.80 -3.95 4.43
CA SER A 414 -7.49 -3.41 4.83
C SER A 414 -6.60 -3.02 3.66
N GLY A 415 -7.11 -3.08 2.43
CA GLY A 415 -6.41 -2.57 1.26
C GLY A 415 -6.64 -3.44 0.03
N ILE A 416 -6.96 -2.76 -1.06
CA ILE A 416 -7.08 -3.30 -2.41
C ILE A 416 -6.90 -2.13 -3.36
N SER A 417 -6.14 -2.33 -4.43
CA SER A 417 -5.92 -1.30 -5.43
C SER A 417 -5.84 -1.90 -6.82
N ASP A 418 -6.30 -1.12 -7.78
CA ASP A 418 -5.98 -1.30 -9.19
C ASP A 418 -5.22 -0.08 -9.72
N ILE A 419 -4.47 -0.26 -10.80
CA ILE A 419 -3.77 0.81 -11.48
C ILE A 419 -4.28 0.85 -12.90
N LEU A 420 -5.03 1.89 -13.24
CA LEU A 420 -5.34 2.18 -14.64
C LEU A 420 -4.09 2.72 -15.34
N THR A 421 -3.90 2.35 -16.60
CA THR A 421 -2.89 2.99 -17.45
C THR A 421 -3.63 3.71 -18.57
N VAL A 422 -3.56 5.04 -18.55
CA VAL A 422 -4.31 5.92 -19.42
C VAL A 422 -3.35 6.61 -20.39
N ASP A 423 -3.79 6.82 -21.63
CA ASP A 423 -3.04 7.55 -22.64
C ASP A 423 -2.79 9.02 -22.26
N GLU A 424 -1.72 9.62 -22.78
CA GLU A 424 -1.32 10.99 -22.46
C GLU A 424 -2.35 12.06 -22.84
N THR A 425 -3.23 11.76 -23.80
CA THR A 425 -4.33 12.64 -24.22
C THR A 425 -5.26 13.06 -23.07
N ILE A 426 -5.33 12.27 -21.99
CA ILE A 426 -6.14 12.60 -20.81
C ILE A 426 -5.71 13.91 -20.12
N LYS A 427 -4.46 14.35 -20.33
CA LYS A 427 -3.96 15.66 -19.86
C LYS A 427 -4.77 16.84 -20.43
N GLN A 428 -5.41 16.65 -21.58
CA GLN A 428 -6.26 17.66 -22.22
C GLN A 428 -7.74 17.56 -21.79
N ASN A 429 -8.12 16.50 -21.08
CA ASN A 429 -9.49 16.29 -20.60
C ASN A 429 -9.52 15.62 -19.21
N PRO A 430 -9.09 16.32 -18.14
CA PRO A 430 -9.17 15.81 -16.77
C PRO A 430 -10.60 15.45 -16.33
N ASP A 431 -11.62 16.11 -16.88
CA ASP A 431 -13.03 15.83 -16.59
C ASP A 431 -13.41 14.38 -16.92
N ALA A 432 -12.89 13.81 -18.01
CA ALA A 432 -13.13 12.41 -18.35
C ALA A 432 -12.55 11.45 -17.29
N LEU A 433 -11.37 11.76 -16.75
CA LEU A 433 -10.78 10.96 -15.67
C LEU A 433 -11.55 11.13 -14.35
N MET A 434 -12.06 12.34 -14.07
CA MET A 434 -12.89 12.61 -12.91
C MET A 434 -14.21 11.83 -12.98
N GLN A 435 -14.87 11.82 -14.14
CA GLN A 435 -16.08 11.04 -14.36
C GLN A 435 -15.84 9.53 -14.20
N LEU A 436 -14.71 9.03 -14.72
CA LEU A 436 -14.32 7.64 -14.54
C LEU A 436 -14.09 7.29 -13.06
N CYS A 437 -13.43 8.18 -12.31
CA CYS A 437 -13.24 8.03 -10.86
C CYS A 437 -14.59 7.98 -10.11
N LEU A 438 -15.48 8.93 -10.36
CA LEU A 438 -16.81 8.99 -9.74
C LEU A 438 -17.66 7.76 -10.09
N GLY A 439 -17.64 7.32 -11.35
CA GLY A 439 -18.34 6.12 -11.80
C GLY A 439 -17.78 4.83 -11.18
N ALA A 440 -16.46 4.78 -10.94
CA ALA A 440 -15.85 3.65 -10.26
C ALA A 440 -16.26 3.60 -8.78
N PHE A 441 -16.26 4.74 -8.09
CA PHE A 441 -16.71 4.82 -6.69
C PHE A 441 -18.20 4.49 -6.53
N SER A 442 -19.06 4.94 -7.45
CA SER A 442 -20.47 4.54 -7.43
C SER A 442 -20.67 3.04 -7.69
N SER A 443 -19.70 2.40 -8.35
CA SER A 443 -19.66 0.94 -8.56
C SER A 443 -19.01 0.16 -7.42
N GLY A 444 -18.66 0.81 -6.30
CA GLY A 444 -18.12 0.16 -5.10
C GLY A 444 -16.60 0.07 -5.04
N LEU A 445 -15.87 0.75 -5.93
CA LEU A 445 -14.42 0.83 -5.85
C LEU A 445 -14.00 1.60 -4.58
N ARG A 446 -13.08 1.02 -3.81
CA ARG A 446 -12.51 1.64 -2.60
C ARG A 446 -11.42 2.68 -2.89
N GLU A 447 -10.70 2.49 -3.98
CA GLU A 447 -9.42 3.14 -4.22
C GLU A 447 -9.25 3.31 -5.73
N PHE A 448 -8.99 4.53 -6.19
CA PHE A 448 -8.87 4.88 -7.60
C PHE A 448 -7.50 5.51 -7.89
N THR A 449 -6.84 5.03 -8.94
CA THR A 449 -5.61 5.65 -9.44
C THR A 449 -5.35 5.35 -10.90
N ALA A 450 -4.62 6.26 -11.54
CA ALA A 450 -4.15 6.11 -12.90
C ALA A 450 -2.66 6.46 -13.01
N ASN A 451 -1.94 5.67 -13.78
CA ASN A 451 -0.71 6.07 -14.46
C ASN A 451 -1.10 6.72 -15.79
N VAL A 452 -0.45 7.82 -16.14
CA VAL A 452 -0.65 8.48 -17.44
C VAL A 452 0.58 8.35 -18.31
N GLY A 453 0.36 8.00 -19.58
CA GLY A 453 1.40 7.88 -20.59
C GLY A 453 2.32 9.12 -20.63
N GLY A 454 3.62 8.86 -20.81
CA GLY A 454 4.65 9.90 -20.88
C GLY A 454 5.06 10.52 -19.53
N ASN A 455 4.41 10.17 -18.41
CA ASN A 455 4.88 10.62 -17.10
C ASN A 455 6.13 9.83 -16.68
N ASP A 456 7.12 10.53 -16.10
CA ASP A 456 8.31 9.87 -15.54
C ASP A 456 8.01 9.18 -14.20
N LEU A 457 7.11 9.79 -13.41
CA LEU A 457 6.66 9.25 -12.14
C LEU A 457 5.49 8.28 -12.36
N VAL A 458 5.71 7.00 -12.04
CA VAL A 458 4.75 5.91 -12.28
C VAL A 458 4.57 5.02 -11.08
N ARG A 459 3.39 4.42 -10.96
CA ARG A 459 3.07 3.35 -10.01
C ARG A 459 3.38 2.01 -10.62
N VAL A 460 4.20 1.22 -9.94
CA VAL A 460 4.58 -0.12 -10.39
C VAL A 460 3.60 -1.16 -9.86
N THR A 461 3.60 -1.33 -8.54
CA THR A 461 2.74 -2.26 -7.82
C THR A 461 1.89 -1.52 -6.81
N GLY A 462 2.52 -1.01 -5.76
CA GLY A 462 1.88 -0.21 -4.69
C GLY A 462 2.68 1.03 -4.28
N TYR A 463 3.78 1.33 -4.97
CA TYR A 463 4.66 2.46 -4.66
C TYR A 463 5.10 3.17 -5.95
N MET A 464 5.60 4.38 -5.79
CA MET A 464 6.05 5.22 -6.89
C MET A 464 7.51 4.94 -7.23
N VAL A 465 7.84 5.00 -8.53
CA VAL A 465 9.21 5.07 -9.03
C VAL A 465 9.30 6.16 -10.08
N ARG A 466 10.51 6.69 -10.29
CA ARG A 466 10.83 7.44 -11.51
C ARG A 466 11.47 6.51 -12.51
N LEU A 467 10.95 6.48 -13.74
CA LEU A 467 11.52 5.69 -14.82
C LEU A 467 12.95 6.14 -15.15
N SER A 468 13.22 7.44 -15.04
CA SER A 468 14.57 8.02 -15.17
C SER A 468 15.55 7.51 -14.12
N ASP A 469 15.13 7.32 -12.87
CA ASP A 469 15.96 6.77 -11.79
C ASP A 469 16.29 5.29 -12.06
N LEU A 470 15.31 4.50 -12.52
CA LEU A 470 15.51 3.08 -12.85
C LEU A 470 16.55 2.88 -13.95
N LYS A 471 16.57 3.76 -14.97
CA LYS A 471 17.54 3.67 -16.09
C LYS A 471 18.99 3.81 -15.66
N LYS A 472 19.26 4.55 -14.58
CA LYS A 472 20.63 4.83 -14.09
C LYS A 472 21.03 3.96 -12.90
N TYR A 473 20.06 3.32 -12.25
CA TYR A 473 20.22 2.63 -10.97
C TYR A 473 21.38 1.62 -10.95
N LYS A 474 21.55 0.81 -12.01
CA LYS A 474 22.58 -0.23 -12.06
C LYS A 474 24.02 0.33 -12.12
N GLU A 475 24.19 1.54 -12.63
CA GLU A 475 25.50 2.18 -12.79
C GLU A 475 25.80 3.16 -11.65
N GLU A 476 24.80 3.93 -11.22
CA GLU A 476 24.97 5.07 -10.30
C GLU A 476 24.45 4.79 -8.87
N GLY A 477 23.76 3.67 -8.66
CA GLY A 477 22.99 3.43 -7.44
C GLY A 477 21.76 4.34 -7.33
N SER A 478 21.16 4.43 -6.15
CA SER A 478 20.05 5.35 -5.89
C SER A 478 20.06 5.86 -4.46
N ARG A 479 19.65 7.12 -4.31
CA ARG A 479 19.35 7.71 -3.01
C ARG A 479 18.06 7.16 -2.40
N LEU A 480 17.12 6.72 -3.24
CA LEU A 480 15.86 6.13 -2.78
C LEU A 480 16.06 4.68 -2.37
N ASN A 481 15.55 4.31 -1.20
CA ASN A 481 15.72 2.97 -0.63
C ASN A 481 14.89 1.89 -1.35
N THR A 482 14.02 2.29 -2.28
CA THR A 482 13.07 1.42 -2.97
C THR A 482 13.30 1.33 -4.48
N THR A 483 14.28 2.04 -5.05
CA THR A 483 14.55 1.97 -6.51
C THR A 483 14.88 0.56 -6.97
N TRP A 484 15.62 -0.19 -6.15
CA TRP A 484 16.00 -1.58 -6.44
C TRP A 484 14.78 -2.51 -6.57
N LEU A 485 13.73 -2.29 -5.77
CA LEU A 485 12.47 -3.05 -5.87
C LEU A 485 11.82 -2.82 -7.24
N GLY A 486 11.92 -1.59 -7.77
CA GLY A 486 11.36 -1.24 -9.07
C GLY A 486 12.14 -1.89 -10.21
N ASP A 487 13.47 -1.93 -10.12
CA ASP A 487 14.33 -2.61 -11.09
C ASP A 487 14.06 -4.12 -11.10
N GLU A 488 13.98 -4.73 -9.92
CA GLU A 488 13.71 -6.16 -9.78
C GLU A 488 12.30 -6.52 -10.27
N ALA A 489 11.27 -5.74 -9.91
CA ALA A 489 9.91 -5.94 -10.39
C ALA A 489 9.79 -5.75 -11.91
N THR A 490 10.57 -4.83 -12.51
CA THR A 490 10.67 -4.66 -13.96
C THR A 490 11.18 -5.93 -14.63
N ALA A 491 12.20 -6.55 -14.05
CA ALA A 491 12.81 -7.77 -14.59
C ALA A 491 11.93 -9.02 -14.41
N ASN A 492 11.24 -9.13 -13.26
CA ASN A 492 10.63 -10.39 -12.84
C ASN A 492 9.12 -10.47 -13.03
N CYS A 493 8.41 -9.33 -13.05
CA CYS A 493 6.96 -9.27 -12.90
C CYS A 493 6.22 -8.65 -14.09
N HIS A 494 6.89 -8.44 -15.22
CA HIS A 494 6.26 -7.96 -16.47
C HIS A 494 5.47 -6.64 -16.33
N ILE A 495 5.80 -5.81 -15.34
CA ILE A 495 5.06 -4.58 -15.00
C ILE A 495 5.01 -3.56 -16.15
N THR A 496 5.95 -3.64 -17.10
CA THR A 496 6.04 -2.76 -18.28
C THR A 496 5.12 -3.17 -19.41
N GLU A 497 4.44 -4.31 -19.33
CA GLU A 497 3.54 -4.80 -20.38
C GLU A 497 2.17 -4.13 -20.36
N ARG A 498 1.85 -3.37 -19.30
CA ARG A 498 0.63 -2.55 -19.24
C ARG A 498 0.62 -1.51 -20.37
N LYS A 499 -0.47 -1.49 -21.14
CA LYS A 499 -0.62 -0.56 -22.28
C LYS A 499 -1.43 0.68 -21.87
N PRO A 500 -0.97 1.89 -22.23
CA PRO A 500 -1.81 3.09 -22.14
C PRO A 500 -3.07 2.92 -23.00
N ARG A 501 -4.23 3.22 -22.40
CA ARG A 501 -5.55 3.09 -23.03
C ARG A 501 -6.24 4.44 -23.08
N VAL A 502 -6.97 4.70 -24.17
CA VAL A 502 -7.79 5.90 -24.32
C VAL A 502 -9.13 5.69 -23.60
N ILE A 503 -9.57 6.66 -22.78
CA ILE A 503 -10.83 6.56 -22.00
C ILE A 503 -12.06 6.75 -22.89
N SER A 504 -11.97 7.60 -23.92
CA SER A 504 -13.07 7.86 -24.86
C SER A 504 -12.55 7.99 -26.28
N HIS A 505 -13.15 7.25 -27.22
CA HIS A 505 -12.94 7.43 -28.66
C HIS A 505 -13.90 8.49 -29.20
N GLU A 506 -13.85 9.71 -28.67
CA GLU A 506 -14.50 10.84 -29.34
C GLU A 506 -13.71 11.15 -30.62
N GLN A 507 -14.18 10.56 -31.72
CA GLN A 507 -13.72 10.90 -33.06
C GLN A 507 -13.99 12.39 -33.29
N GLN A 508 -12.96 13.15 -33.65
CA GLN A 508 -13.17 14.38 -34.41
C GLN A 508 -14.08 14.02 -35.59
N MET A 509 -15.30 14.58 -35.64
CA MET A 509 -16.08 14.64 -36.87
C MET A 509 -15.35 15.55 -37.86
N ARG A 510 -14.29 15.07 -38.51
CA ARG A 510 -13.76 15.72 -39.70
C ARG A 510 -14.65 15.34 -40.87
N PHE A 511 -15.64 16.19 -41.11
CA PHE A 511 -16.33 16.23 -42.40
C PHE A 511 -15.36 16.84 -43.42
N ASN A 512 -14.67 16.02 -44.21
CA ASN A 512 -13.95 16.52 -45.39
C ASN A 512 -14.94 16.53 -46.56
N LYS A 513 -15.10 17.69 -47.21
CA LYS A 513 -15.77 17.83 -48.51
C LYS A 513 -14.90 17.28 -49.63
#